data_AF-A0A6B3H7T8-F1
#
_entry.id   AF-A0A6B3H7T8-F1
#
_cell.length_a   1.000
_cell.length_b   1.000
_cell.length_c   1.000
_cell.angle_alpha   90.00
_cell.angle_beta   90.00
_cell.angle_gamma   90.00
#
_symmetry.space_group_name_H-M   'P 1'
#
loop_
_entity.id
_entity.type
_entity.pdbx_description
1 polymer ?
#
loop_
_entity_poly.entity_id
_entity_poly.type
_entity_poly.pdbx_seq_one_letter_code
_entity_poly.pdbx_strand_id
1 'polypeptide(L)'
;VDVAGERTVVKELAGAERPDLILVNDDDLTYCKVRFDEGSLATLRDHLGSITDPLARALCWSALWNLTRDALLPARDFVALVLAHAGRETDIGVLQMLHAWAQSALVNYAAPAWREEGGRALAEGALRELRQAEPGSQHQLTWARFFAAVAGSEADFQLLGGLLEGTAEVDGL
;
A
#
# COMPACT_ATOMS: atom_id res chain seq x y z
N VAL A 1 19.89 8.01 -17.47
CA VAL A 1 20.82 9.14 -17.23
C VAL A 1 21.70 8.76 -16.06
N ASP A 2 23.01 8.91 -16.15
CA ASP A 2 23.89 8.65 -15.01
C ASP A 2 23.89 9.88 -14.10
N VAL A 3 23.70 9.65 -12.79
CA VAL A 3 23.69 10.72 -11.80
C VAL A 3 25.12 10.99 -11.33
N ALA A 4 25.58 12.23 -11.50
CA ALA A 4 26.88 12.69 -11.04
C ALA A 4 26.71 13.88 -10.08
N GLY A 5 27.27 13.75 -8.86
CA GLY A 5 27.18 14.77 -7.81
C GLY A 5 25.76 14.95 -7.24
N GLU A 6 25.57 16.03 -6.48
CA GLU A 6 24.32 16.29 -5.75
C GLU A 6 23.15 16.72 -6.67
N ARG A 7 23.46 17.25 -7.86
CA ARG A 7 22.47 17.72 -8.82
C ARG A 7 22.88 17.33 -10.23
N THR A 8 22.02 16.56 -10.90
CA THR A 8 22.14 16.23 -12.31
C THR A 8 20.97 16.84 -13.08
N VAL A 9 21.26 17.63 -14.12
CA VAL A 9 20.25 18.22 -14.98
C VAL A 9 19.96 17.27 -16.14
N VAL A 10 18.69 16.89 -16.31
CA VAL A 10 18.22 16.07 -17.44
C VAL A 10 17.81 16.99 -18.58
N LYS A 11 18.74 17.27 -19.50
CA LYS A 11 18.55 18.26 -20.57
C LYS A 11 17.52 17.81 -21.60
N GLU A 12 17.35 16.51 -21.75
CA GLU A 12 16.44 15.86 -22.69
C GLU A 12 14.97 16.19 -22.38
N LEU A 13 14.66 16.57 -21.13
CA LEU A 13 13.32 16.98 -20.68
C LEU A 13 13.15 18.51 -20.62
N ALA A 14 14.16 19.28 -21.04
CA ALA A 14 14.06 20.75 -21.00
C ALA A 14 12.99 21.25 -21.99
N GLY A 15 11.97 21.93 -21.47
CA GLY A 15 10.85 22.43 -22.27
C GLY A 15 9.75 21.41 -22.54
N ALA A 16 9.88 20.17 -22.04
CA ALA A 16 8.80 19.19 -22.07
C ALA A 16 7.65 19.64 -21.15
N GLU A 17 6.43 19.26 -21.52
CA GLU A 17 5.29 19.37 -20.61
C GLU A 17 5.54 18.49 -19.38
N ARG A 18 5.27 19.03 -18.19
CA ARG A 18 5.51 18.32 -16.94
C ARG A 18 4.43 17.24 -16.77
N PRO A 19 4.79 15.95 -16.63
CA PRO A 19 3.81 14.90 -16.39
C PRO A 19 3.22 15.00 -14.97
N ASP A 20 2.09 14.33 -14.75
CA ASP A 20 1.41 14.28 -13.45
C ASP A 20 2.23 13.53 -12.39
N LEU A 21 3.01 12.52 -12.81
CA LEU A 21 3.90 11.72 -11.96
C LEU A 21 5.30 11.67 -12.58
N ILE A 22 6.31 11.98 -11.77
CA ILE A 22 7.72 11.79 -12.11
C ILE A 22 8.28 10.69 -11.21
N LEU A 23 8.53 9.52 -11.78
CA LEU A 23 9.23 8.41 -11.12
C LEU A 23 10.66 8.35 -11.67
N VAL A 24 11.65 8.50 -10.80
CA VAL A 24 13.05 8.28 -11.15
C VAL A 24 13.44 6.85 -10.82
N ASN A 25 14.39 6.28 -11.58
CA ASN A 25 14.84 4.89 -11.42
C ASN A 25 13.67 3.89 -11.57
N ASP A 26 12.81 4.11 -12.56
CA ASP A 26 11.61 3.32 -12.86
C ASP A 26 11.93 1.88 -13.30
N ASP A 27 13.10 1.66 -13.90
CA ASP A 27 13.62 0.32 -14.23
C ASP A 27 14.37 -0.36 -13.06
N ASP A 28 14.39 0.24 -11.87
CA ASP A 28 15.09 -0.25 -10.66
C ASP A 28 16.57 -0.64 -10.88
N LEU A 29 17.29 0.12 -11.72
CA LEU A 29 18.67 -0.19 -12.11
C LEU A 29 19.70 0.00 -10.98
N THR A 30 19.32 0.71 -9.92
CA THR A 30 20.14 0.90 -8.72
C THR A 30 19.28 1.06 -7.48
N TYR A 31 19.88 0.85 -6.32
CA TYR A 31 19.21 1.18 -5.07
C TYR A 31 19.18 2.70 -4.90
N CYS A 32 17.99 3.29 -4.94
CA CYS A 32 17.78 4.69 -4.60
C CYS A 32 16.53 4.88 -3.73
N LYS A 33 16.56 5.90 -2.85
CA LYS A 33 15.37 6.36 -2.13
C LYS A 33 14.78 7.54 -2.86
N VAL A 34 13.62 7.34 -3.48
CA VAL A 34 12.91 8.39 -4.23
C VAL A 34 12.19 9.32 -3.26
N ARG A 35 12.25 10.63 -3.56
CA ARG A 35 11.43 11.68 -2.94
C ARG A 35 10.57 12.30 -4.03
N PHE A 36 9.27 12.11 -3.93
CA PHE A 36 8.33 12.75 -4.85
C PHE A 36 8.21 14.23 -4.53
N ASP A 37 8.11 15.02 -5.59
CA ASP A 37 7.63 16.39 -5.46
C ASP A 37 6.13 16.40 -5.12
N GLU A 38 5.61 17.57 -4.73
CA GLU A 38 4.22 17.71 -4.26
C GLU A 38 3.19 17.28 -5.31
N GLY A 39 3.42 17.58 -6.58
CA GLY A 39 2.50 17.20 -7.66
C GLY A 39 2.49 15.69 -7.88
N SER A 40 3.68 15.06 -7.93
CA SER A 40 3.78 13.60 -8.03
C SER A 40 3.12 12.90 -6.84
N LEU A 41 3.31 13.41 -5.62
CA LEU A 41 2.70 12.84 -4.42
C LEU A 41 1.17 12.98 -4.43
N ALA A 42 0.65 14.13 -4.91
CA ALA A 42 -0.78 14.32 -5.10
C ALA A 42 -1.35 13.31 -6.11
N THR A 43 -0.69 13.13 -7.26
CA THR A 43 -1.09 12.15 -8.26
C THR A 43 -1.12 10.73 -7.69
N LEU A 44 -0.11 10.33 -6.91
CA LEU A 44 -0.11 9.02 -6.27
C LEU A 44 -1.25 8.85 -5.26
N ARG A 45 -1.68 9.91 -4.57
CA ARG A 45 -2.80 9.81 -3.64
C ARG A 45 -4.10 9.39 -4.31
N ASP A 46 -4.32 9.86 -5.53
CA ASP A 46 -5.57 9.64 -6.25
C ASP A 46 -5.49 8.48 -7.24
N HIS A 47 -4.30 8.18 -7.76
CA HIS A 47 -4.13 7.33 -8.95
C HIS A 47 -3.13 6.17 -8.80
N LEU A 48 -2.52 5.93 -7.64
CA LEU A 48 -1.51 4.86 -7.48
C LEU A 48 -1.98 3.49 -7.97
N GLY A 49 -3.21 3.09 -7.66
CA GLY A 49 -3.79 1.81 -8.10
C GLY A 49 -4.10 1.73 -9.61
N SER A 50 -3.96 2.83 -10.36
CA SER A 50 -4.15 2.87 -11.82
C SER A 50 -2.85 2.77 -12.62
N ILE A 51 -1.69 2.79 -11.95
CA ILE A 51 -0.39 2.55 -12.60
C ILE A 51 -0.40 1.12 -13.12
N THR A 52 -0.32 0.94 -14.43
CA THR A 52 -0.44 -0.38 -15.08
C THR A 52 0.85 -1.19 -14.98
N ASP A 53 2.00 -0.53 -15.02
CA ASP A 53 3.30 -1.19 -14.91
C ASP A 53 3.53 -1.69 -13.47
N PRO A 54 3.69 -3.02 -13.25
CA PRO A 54 3.84 -3.58 -11.91
C PRO A 54 5.12 -3.11 -11.19
N LEU A 55 6.23 -2.94 -11.92
CA LEU A 55 7.50 -2.51 -11.32
C LEU A 55 7.41 -1.06 -10.87
N ALA A 56 6.92 -0.17 -11.74
CA ALA A 56 6.71 1.24 -11.40
C ALA A 56 5.78 1.41 -10.19
N ARG A 57 4.70 0.61 -10.12
CA ARG A 57 3.78 0.62 -8.97
C ARG A 57 4.45 0.13 -7.69
N ALA A 58 5.22 -0.95 -7.75
CA ALA A 58 6.00 -1.45 -6.61
C ALA A 58 7.04 -0.43 -6.12
N LEU A 59 7.70 0.28 -7.04
CA LEU A 59 8.63 1.36 -6.72
C LEU A 59 7.94 2.55 -6.05
N CYS A 60 6.74 2.92 -6.52
CA CYS A 60 5.93 3.95 -5.88
C CYS A 60 5.56 3.56 -4.44
N TRP A 61 5.14 2.31 -4.21
CA TRP A 61 4.87 1.79 -2.87
C TRP A 61 6.11 1.85 -1.96
N SER A 62 7.26 1.38 -2.46
CA SER A 62 8.52 1.43 -1.75
C SER A 62 8.92 2.86 -1.37
N ALA A 63 8.75 3.81 -2.30
CA ALA A 63 9.04 5.22 -2.06
C ALA A 63 8.10 5.84 -1.01
N LEU A 64 6.79 5.56 -1.06
CA LEU A 64 5.82 6.01 -0.05
C LEU A 64 6.11 5.43 1.34
N TRP A 65 6.51 4.16 1.41
CA TRP A 65 6.93 3.54 2.65
C TRP A 65 8.22 4.16 3.21
N ASN A 66 9.19 4.45 2.34
CA ASN A 66 10.40 5.17 2.71
C ASN A 66 10.09 6.57 3.25
N LEU A 67 9.23 7.34 2.59
CA LEU A 67 8.78 8.65 3.09
C LEU A 67 8.14 8.54 4.48
N THR A 68 7.36 7.49 4.73
CA THR A 68 6.74 7.23 6.04
C THR A 68 7.78 6.99 7.12
N ARG A 69 8.74 6.09 6.85
CA ARG A 69 9.82 5.78 7.81
C ARG A 69 10.75 6.95 8.09
N ASP A 70 10.89 7.86 7.13
CA ASP A 70 11.70 9.07 7.26
C ASP A 70 10.90 10.26 7.84
N ALA A 71 9.67 10.04 8.32
CA ALA A 71 8.78 11.05 8.88
C ALA A 71 8.41 12.20 7.90
N LEU A 72 8.44 11.94 6.60
CA LEU A 72 8.02 12.87 5.54
C LEU A 72 6.61 12.62 5.03
N LEU A 73 6.05 11.44 5.29
CA LEU A 73 4.64 11.10 5.06
C LEU A 73 4.04 10.61 6.40
N PRO A 74 2.93 11.18 6.89
CA PRO A 74 2.28 10.67 8.09
C PRO A 74 1.87 9.20 7.93
N ALA A 75 2.09 8.38 8.96
CA ALA A 75 1.73 6.95 8.92
C ALA A 75 0.24 6.71 8.63
N ARG A 76 -0.64 7.59 9.11
CA ARG A 76 -2.09 7.54 8.80
C ARG A 76 -2.37 7.73 7.31
N ASP A 77 -1.60 8.60 6.64
CA ASP A 77 -1.75 8.87 5.21
C ASP A 77 -1.26 7.67 4.40
N PHE A 78 -0.16 7.03 4.83
CA PHE A 78 0.30 5.78 4.22
C PHE A 78 -0.73 4.64 4.37
N VAL A 79 -1.30 4.47 5.56
CA VAL A 79 -2.39 3.48 5.78
C VAL A 79 -3.59 3.78 4.89
N ALA A 80 -3.99 5.05 4.76
CA ALA A 80 -5.06 5.47 3.86
C ALA A 80 -4.75 5.13 2.39
N LEU A 81 -3.50 5.29 1.95
CA LEU A 81 -3.06 4.91 0.60
C LEU A 81 -3.17 3.41 0.37
N VAL A 82 -2.70 2.60 1.32
CA VAL A 82 -2.84 1.13 1.26
C VAL A 82 -4.32 0.75 1.16
N LEU A 83 -5.17 1.31 1.99
CA LEU A 83 -6.62 1.03 1.98
C LEU A 83 -7.31 1.46 0.69
N ALA A 84 -6.83 2.52 0.03
CA ALA A 84 -7.42 3.02 -1.20
C ALA A 84 -6.98 2.24 -2.46
N HIS A 85 -5.75 1.71 -2.46
CA HIS A 85 -5.12 1.23 -3.70
C HIS A 85 -4.63 -0.23 -3.66
N ALA A 86 -4.37 -0.82 -2.49
CA ALA A 86 -3.78 -2.17 -2.42
C ALA A 86 -4.72 -3.27 -2.94
N GLY A 87 -6.05 -3.06 -2.93
CA GLY A 87 -7.01 -3.98 -3.55
C GLY A 87 -6.79 -4.21 -5.05
N ARG A 88 -6.16 -3.24 -5.73
CA ARG A 88 -5.81 -3.34 -7.16
C ARG A 88 -4.42 -3.91 -7.41
N GLU A 89 -3.66 -4.24 -6.37
CA GLU A 89 -2.34 -4.80 -6.54
C GLU A 89 -2.42 -6.22 -7.11
N THR A 90 -1.80 -6.42 -8.27
CA THR A 90 -1.83 -7.71 -8.98
C THR A 90 -0.75 -8.67 -8.50
N ASP A 91 0.37 -8.15 -7.99
CA ASP A 91 1.46 -8.98 -7.47
C ASP A 91 1.22 -9.36 -5.99
N ILE A 92 1.13 -10.67 -5.72
CA ILE A 92 0.87 -11.18 -4.37
C ILE A 92 2.00 -10.86 -3.39
N GLY A 93 3.26 -10.86 -3.85
CA GLY A 93 4.40 -10.53 -3.01
C GLY A 93 4.37 -9.07 -2.59
N VAL A 94 4.04 -8.17 -3.52
CA VAL A 94 3.83 -6.74 -3.23
C VAL A 94 2.65 -6.57 -2.28
N LEU A 95 1.51 -7.22 -2.52
CA LEU A 95 0.34 -7.11 -1.64
C LEU A 95 0.66 -7.55 -0.20
N GLN A 96 1.35 -8.69 -0.02
CA GLN A 96 1.78 -9.16 1.30
C GLN A 96 2.73 -8.18 2.00
N MET A 97 3.64 -7.57 1.23
CA MET A 97 4.53 -6.53 1.73
C MET A 97 3.75 -5.29 2.18
N LEU A 98 2.73 -4.86 1.43
CA LEU A 98 1.85 -3.75 1.81
C LEU A 98 1.09 -4.03 3.10
N HIS A 99 0.59 -5.25 3.29
CA HIS A 99 -0.05 -5.67 4.54
C HIS A 99 0.90 -5.58 5.73
N ALA A 100 2.13 -6.08 5.58
CA ALA A 100 3.15 -5.99 6.62
C ALA A 100 3.53 -4.54 6.93
N TRP A 101 3.67 -3.69 5.90
CA TRP A 101 3.98 -2.28 6.06
C TRP A 101 2.84 -1.49 6.68
N ALA A 102 1.58 -1.76 6.32
CA ALA A 102 0.42 -1.11 6.93
C ALA A 102 0.31 -1.42 8.42
N GLN A 103 0.51 -2.69 8.82
CA GLN A 103 0.61 -3.04 10.24
C GLN A 103 1.79 -2.36 10.92
N SER A 104 2.96 -2.36 10.28
CA SER A 104 4.13 -1.67 10.84
C SER A 104 3.91 -0.17 11.00
N ALA A 105 3.28 0.48 10.02
CA ALA A 105 2.88 1.89 10.05
C ALA A 105 1.98 2.16 11.26
N LEU A 106 0.95 1.34 11.44
CA LEU A 106 0.00 1.46 12.54
C LEU A 106 0.66 1.28 13.91
N VAL A 107 1.46 0.23 14.08
CA VAL A 107 2.04 -0.13 15.38
C VAL A 107 3.21 0.77 15.76
N ASN A 108 4.11 1.05 14.80
CA ASN A 108 5.40 1.66 15.09
C ASN A 108 5.48 3.15 14.77
N TYR A 109 4.68 3.65 13.80
CA TYR A 109 4.83 5.01 13.29
C TYR A 109 3.60 5.90 13.53
N ALA A 110 2.42 5.31 13.74
CA ALA A 110 1.22 6.09 14.00
C ALA A 110 1.22 6.66 15.42
N ALA A 111 0.68 7.88 15.53
CA ALA A 111 0.41 8.52 16.81
C ALA A 111 -0.48 7.60 17.68
N PRO A 112 -0.17 7.39 18.97
CA PRO A 112 -0.92 6.47 19.83
C PRO A 112 -2.44 6.74 19.83
N ALA A 113 -2.84 8.02 19.80
CA ALA A 113 -4.24 8.43 19.79
C ALA A 113 -5.02 8.01 18.53
N TRP A 114 -4.34 7.67 17.43
CA TRP A 114 -4.98 7.25 16.17
C TRP A 114 -4.98 5.73 15.97
N ARG A 115 -4.26 4.95 16.79
CA ARG A 115 -4.07 3.51 16.54
C ARG A 115 -5.36 2.70 16.57
N GLU A 116 -6.30 3.07 17.44
CA GLU A 116 -7.61 2.41 17.50
C GLU A 116 -8.40 2.64 16.21
N GLU A 117 -8.47 3.89 15.76
CA GLU A 117 -9.13 4.25 14.51
C GLU A 117 -8.48 3.58 13.29
N GLY A 118 -7.14 3.61 13.22
CA GLY A 118 -6.39 2.97 12.14
C GLY A 118 -6.51 1.45 12.13
N GLY A 119 -6.52 0.81 13.30
CA GLY A 119 -6.73 -0.64 13.43
C GLY A 119 -8.12 -1.06 12.93
N ARG A 120 -9.16 -0.33 13.35
CA ARG A 120 -10.52 -0.53 12.84
C ARG A 120 -10.59 -0.34 11.32
N ALA A 121 -9.96 0.72 10.79
CA ALA A 121 -9.95 0.97 9.34
C ALA A 121 -9.24 -0.14 8.54
N LEU A 122 -8.14 -0.70 9.08
CA LEU A 122 -7.45 -1.84 8.48
C LEU A 122 -8.31 -3.10 8.48
N ALA A 123 -8.97 -3.44 9.60
CA ALA A 123 -9.86 -4.59 9.68
C ALA A 123 -11.04 -4.48 8.71
N GLU A 124 -11.72 -3.32 8.70
CA GLU A 124 -12.82 -3.06 7.77
C GLU A 124 -12.36 -3.13 6.31
N GLY A 125 -11.18 -2.58 5.99
CA GLY A 125 -10.59 -2.66 4.66
C GLY A 125 -10.27 -4.08 4.24
N ALA A 126 -9.57 -4.83 5.09
CA ALA A 126 -9.21 -6.21 4.81
C ALA A 126 -10.45 -7.09 4.60
N LEU A 127 -11.51 -6.90 5.39
CA LEU A 127 -12.77 -7.63 5.23
C LEU A 127 -13.50 -7.26 3.93
N ARG A 128 -13.48 -5.99 3.53
CA ARG A 128 -14.06 -5.55 2.25
C ARG A 128 -13.33 -6.22 1.08
N GLU A 129 -12.01 -6.16 1.07
CA GLU A 129 -11.20 -6.73 -0.01
C GLU A 129 -11.26 -8.26 -0.04
N LEU A 130 -11.31 -8.91 1.13
CA LEU A 130 -11.56 -10.36 1.23
C LEU A 130 -12.84 -10.78 0.52
N ARG A 131 -13.92 -10.01 0.70
CA ARG A 131 -15.23 -10.29 0.08
C ARG A 131 -15.30 -9.93 -1.40
N GLN A 132 -14.40 -9.07 -1.89
CA GLN A 132 -14.36 -8.64 -3.29
C GLN A 132 -13.41 -9.47 -4.14
N ALA A 133 -12.41 -10.10 -3.53
CA ALA A 133 -11.46 -10.97 -4.21
C ALA A 133 -12.17 -12.16 -4.86
N GLU A 134 -11.61 -12.64 -5.98
CA GLU A 134 -12.11 -13.83 -6.66
C GLU A 134 -12.11 -15.06 -5.72
N PRO A 135 -13.23 -15.79 -5.56
CA PRO A 135 -13.30 -16.97 -4.72
C PRO A 135 -12.22 -18.01 -5.03
N GLY A 136 -11.53 -18.48 -3.99
CA GLY A 136 -10.44 -19.46 -4.10
C GLY A 136 -9.11 -18.89 -4.63
N SER A 137 -9.04 -17.59 -4.90
CA SER A 137 -7.82 -16.95 -5.40
C SER A 137 -6.76 -16.74 -4.30
N GLN A 138 -5.51 -16.61 -4.73
CA GLN A 138 -4.41 -16.26 -3.83
C GLN A 138 -4.59 -14.85 -3.23
N HIS A 139 -5.24 -13.93 -3.94
CA HIS A 139 -5.63 -12.62 -3.42
C HIS A 139 -6.59 -12.77 -2.25
N GLN A 140 -7.63 -13.59 -2.39
CA GLN A 140 -8.61 -13.84 -1.34
C GLN A 140 -7.94 -14.40 -0.08
N LEU A 141 -7.09 -15.42 -0.22
CA LEU A 141 -6.35 -15.98 0.90
C LEU A 141 -5.41 -14.96 1.57
N THR A 142 -4.81 -14.07 0.78
CA THR A 142 -3.90 -13.03 1.28
C THR A 142 -4.66 -11.98 2.08
N TRP A 143 -5.85 -11.55 1.62
CA TRP A 143 -6.74 -10.66 2.37
C TRP A 143 -7.34 -11.34 3.60
N ALA A 144 -7.66 -12.64 3.54
CA ALA A 144 -8.17 -13.40 4.69
C ALA A 144 -7.15 -13.44 5.83
N ARG A 145 -5.88 -13.73 5.51
CA ARG A 145 -4.78 -13.72 6.47
C ARG A 145 -4.54 -12.33 7.05
N PHE A 146 -4.64 -11.30 6.20
CA PHE A 146 -4.48 -9.94 6.67
C PHE A 146 -5.61 -9.54 7.62
N PHE A 147 -6.87 -9.80 7.26
CA PHE A 147 -8.04 -9.58 8.12
C PHE A 147 -7.87 -10.27 9.47
N ALA A 148 -7.48 -11.55 9.48
CA ALA A 148 -7.22 -12.28 10.71
C ALA A 148 -6.12 -11.64 11.58
N ALA A 149 -5.11 -11.01 10.96
CA ALA A 149 -4.02 -10.35 11.67
C ALA A 149 -4.38 -8.96 12.23
N VAL A 150 -5.37 -8.26 11.65
CA VAL A 150 -5.77 -6.91 12.05
C VAL A 150 -7.13 -6.83 12.74
N ALA A 151 -7.87 -7.94 12.78
CA ALA A 151 -9.15 -8.06 13.48
C ALA A 151 -9.04 -7.58 14.93
N GLY A 152 -9.99 -6.74 15.33
CA GLY A 152 -9.94 -6.10 16.66
C GLY A 152 -11.31 -5.88 17.30
N SER A 153 -12.41 -6.03 16.55
CA SER A 153 -13.76 -5.92 17.09
C SER A 153 -14.36 -7.28 17.44
N GLU A 154 -15.37 -7.27 18.30
CA GLU A 154 -16.13 -8.48 18.64
C GLU A 154 -16.77 -9.13 17.40
N ALA A 155 -17.25 -8.33 16.45
CA ALA A 155 -17.79 -8.82 15.18
C ALA A 155 -16.73 -9.50 14.32
N ASP A 156 -15.50 -8.99 14.30
CA ASP A 156 -14.39 -9.62 13.57
C ASP A 156 -14.08 -11.00 14.15
N PHE A 157 -14.00 -11.09 15.49
CA PHE A 157 -13.74 -12.35 16.18
C PHE A 157 -14.87 -13.36 16.02
N GLN A 158 -16.13 -12.91 16.03
CA GLN A 158 -17.28 -13.78 15.74
C GLN A 158 -17.20 -14.36 14.32
N LEU A 159 -16.82 -13.56 13.33
CA LEU A 159 -16.64 -14.04 11.96
C LEU A 159 -15.48 -15.04 11.86
N LEU A 160 -14.32 -14.72 12.41
CA LEU A 160 -13.15 -15.60 12.37
C LEU A 160 -13.40 -16.92 13.12
N GLY A 161 -14.07 -16.86 14.27
CA GLY A 161 -14.50 -18.05 15.02
C GLY A 161 -15.48 -18.88 14.21
N GLY A 162 -16.47 -18.25 13.58
CA GLY A 162 -17.44 -18.94 12.74
C GLY A 162 -16.80 -19.62 11.52
N LEU A 163 -15.81 -18.99 10.89
CA LEU A 163 -15.05 -19.61 9.79
C LEU A 163 -14.23 -20.82 10.27
N LEU A 164 -13.62 -20.73 11.45
CA LEU A 164 -12.86 -21.84 12.05
C LEU A 164 -13.76 -23.03 12.42
N GLU A 165 -14.97 -22.74 12.91
CA GLU A 165 -15.96 -23.74 13.33
C GLU A 165 -16.83 -24.27 12.19
N GLY A 166 -16.77 -23.65 11.00
CA GLY A 166 -17.65 -23.96 9.86
C GLY A 166 -19.09 -23.50 10.03
N THR A 167 -19.35 -22.54 10.93
CA THR A 167 -20.68 -21.94 11.17
C THR A 167 -20.87 -20.60 10.43
N ALA A 168 -19.81 -20.05 9.85
CA ALA A 168 -19.83 -18.94 8.90
C ALA A 168 -19.06 -19.33 7.63
N GLU A 169 -19.37 -18.68 6.51
CA GLU A 169 -18.78 -18.97 5.21
C GLU A 169 -18.42 -17.67 4.47
N VAL A 170 -17.29 -17.71 3.76
CA VAL A 170 -16.93 -16.77 2.70
C VAL A 170 -16.62 -17.65 1.49
N ASP A 171 -17.38 -17.49 0.41
CA ASP A 171 -17.23 -18.30 -0.80
C ASP A 171 -15.76 -18.34 -1.26
N GLY A 172 -15.20 -19.55 -1.39
CA GLY A 172 -13.80 -19.78 -1.77
C GLY A 172 -12.79 -19.95 -0.64
N LEU A 173 -13.19 -19.81 0.63
CA LEU A 173 -12.36 -20.11 1.81
C LEU A 173 -12.67 -21.48 2.44
#